data_AF-A0A7J4U5Z5-F1
#
_entry.id   AF-A0A7J4U5Z5-F1
#
_cell.length_a   1.000
_cell.length_b   1.000
_cell.length_c   1.000
_cell.angle_alpha   90.00
_cell.angle_beta   90.00
_cell.angle_gamma   90.00
#
_symmetry.space_group_name_H-M   'P 1'
#
loop_
_entity.id
_entity.type
_entity.pdbx_description
1 polymer ?
#
loop_
_entity_poly.entity_id
_entity_poly.type
_entity_poly.pdbx_seq_one_letter_code
_entity_poly.pdbx_strand_id
1 'polypeptide(L)'
;MSGKKNAYRWRAKDSKTKFKLFGLLTEQRSYENGTKILFKTIKNKCGTQFIERAKRGRKIVFVSDKLGHYKKGFNKYFRYVAELRFGISIKQKKYGYKHNNNVIERDNREVKQRYYPMIGFKELNSANNVLDLLDTYDNYIEDKENKTPAQRAGIELNLGKRYQFLNLIKVSKIK
;
A
#
# COMPACT_ATOMS: atom_id res chain seq x y z
N MET A 1 1.05 -19.73 -28.85
CA MET A 1 1.31 -19.92 -27.41
C MET A 1 1.37 -18.55 -26.73
N SER A 2 0.30 -18.15 -26.04
CA SER A 2 0.25 -16.87 -25.31
C SER A 2 1.13 -16.94 -24.06
N GLY A 3 2.27 -16.24 -24.06
CA GLY A 3 3.14 -16.16 -22.89
C GLY A 3 2.39 -15.63 -21.65
N LYS A 4 2.73 -16.16 -20.46
CA LYS A 4 2.16 -15.69 -19.19
C LYS A 4 2.33 -14.17 -19.08
N LYS A 5 1.23 -13.42 -19.14
CA LYS A 5 1.25 -11.98 -18.86
C LYS A 5 1.54 -11.79 -17.38
N ASN A 6 2.73 -11.26 -17.07
CA ASN A 6 3.09 -10.89 -15.71
C ASN A 6 2.40 -9.57 -15.34
N ALA A 7 1.81 -9.50 -14.16
CA ALA A 7 1.26 -8.27 -13.60
C ALA A 7 2.05 -7.86 -12.35
N TYR A 8 2.22 -6.56 -12.16
CA TYR A 8 3.04 -5.97 -11.12
C TYR A 8 2.18 -5.07 -10.23
N ARG A 9 2.11 -5.40 -8.95
CA ARG A 9 1.35 -4.62 -7.98
C ARG A 9 2.26 -3.65 -7.23
N TRP A 10 2.00 -2.36 -7.38
CA TRP A 10 2.63 -1.26 -6.68
C TRP A 10 1.77 -0.88 -5.49
N ARG A 11 2.34 -0.86 -4.28
CA ARG A 11 1.58 -0.58 -3.06
C ARG A 11 2.37 0.22 -2.04
N ALA A 12 1.64 0.96 -1.22
CA ALA A 12 2.13 1.55 0.01
C ALA A 12 1.20 1.22 1.18
N LYS A 13 1.79 0.77 2.28
CA LYS A 13 1.09 0.38 3.50
C LYS A 13 1.84 0.96 4.70
N ASP A 14 1.10 1.58 5.61
CA ASP A 14 1.68 2.09 6.85
C ASP A 14 2.07 0.91 7.76
N SER A 15 3.28 0.94 8.29
CA SER A 15 3.82 -0.19 9.04
C SER A 15 3.21 -0.32 10.44
N LYS A 16 2.67 0.76 11.01
CA LYS A 16 2.12 0.79 12.37
C LYS A 16 0.64 0.43 12.39
N THR A 17 -0.15 1.23 11.68
CA THR A 17 -1.62 1.13 11.58
C THR A 17 -2.07 0.02 10.64
N LYS A 18 -1.17 -0.46 9.78
CA LYS A 18 -1.45 -1.40 8.68
C LYS A 18 -2.37 -0.83 7.60
N PHE A 19 -2.65 0.47 7.64
CA PHE A 19 -3.51 1.12 6.66
C PHE A 19 -2.87 1.11 5.27
N LYS A 20 -3.63 0.65 4.27
CA LYS A 20 -3.22 0.59 2.86
C LYS A 20 -3.55 1.93 2.20
N LEU A 21 -2.52 2.69 1.83
CA LEU A 21 -2.66 4.06 1.30
C LEU A 21 -3.04 4.08 -0.19
N PHE A 22 -2.48 3.14 -0.94
CA PHE A 22 -2.63 3.05 -2.38
C PHE A 22 -2.23 1.67 -2.90
N GLY A 23 -2.95 1.19 -3.91
CA GLY A 23 -2.60 0.03 -4.71
C GLY A 23 -2.81 0.32 -6.20
N LEU A 24 -1.92 -0.21 -7.04
CA LEU A 24 -2.04 -0.15 -8.49
C LEU A 24 -1.43 -1.41 -9.11
N LEU A 25 -2.17 -2.09 -9.98
CA LEU A 25 -1.69 -3.21 -10.78
C LEU A 25 -1.39 -2.73 -12.20
N THR A 26 -0.19 -3.05 -12.70
CA THR A 26 0.24 -2.73 -14.07
C THR A 26 0.77 -3.96 -14.78
N GLU A 27 0.68 -4.00 -16.12
CA GLU A 27 1.31 -5.07 -16.91
C GLU A 27 2.83 -4.93 -16.98
N GLN A 28 3.34 -3.70 -16.88
CA GLN A 28 4.77 -3.42 -16.98
C GLN A 28 5.35 -3.00 -15.63
N ARG A 29 6.52 -3.56 -15.30
CA ARG A 29 7.32 -3.12 -14.15
C ARG A 29 8.14 -1.90 -14.54
N SER A 30 7.52 -0.73 -14.64
CA SER A 30 8.19 0.50 -15.08
C SER A 30 8.04 1.66 -14.08
N TYR A 31 8.95 2.62 -14.18
CA TYR A 31 8.88 3.85 -13.41
C TYR A 31 7.64 4.68 -13.74
N GLU A 32 7.34 4.88 -15.04
CA GLU A 32 6.25 5.75 -15.51
C GLU A 32 4.88 5.22 -15.11
N ASN A 33 4.62 3.93 -15.34
CA ASN A 33 3.30 3.33 -15.10
C ASN A 33 3.11 2.91 -13.65
N GLY A 34 4.19 2.71 -12.89
CA GLY A 34 4.14 2.20 -11.52
C GLY A 34 4.53 3.23 -10.49
N THR A 35 5.84 3.34 -10.28
CA THR A 35 6.42 4.08 -9.15
C THR A 35 6.10 5.57 -9.15
N LYS A 36 6.06 6.20 -10.34
CA LYS A 36 5.71 7.63 -10.49
C LYS A 36 4.28 7.88 -10.03
N ILE A 37 3.33 7.04 -10.43
CA ILE A 37 1.93 7.14 -10.03
C ILE A 37 1.80 6.91 -8.53
N LEU A 38 2.40 5.84 -8.00
CA LEU A 38 2.41 5.53 -6.57
C LEU A 38 2.86 6.73 -5.72
N PHE A 39 4.05 7.27 -5.99
CA PHE A 39 4.58 8.37 -5.17
C PHE A 39 3.87 9.70 -5.40
N LYS A 40 3.40 9.99 -6.62
CA LYS A 40 2.57 11.17 -6.89
C LYS A 40 1.29 11.11 -6.06
N THR A 41 0.61 9.95 -6.04
CA THR A 41 -0.62 9.77 -5.25
C THR A 41 -0.38 9.92 -3.76
N ILE A 42 0.70 9.33 -3.23
CA ILE A 42 1.06 9.50 -1.80
C ILE A 42 1.33 10.97 -1.48
N LYS A 43 2.04 11.69 -2.35
CA LYS A 43 2.34 13.11 -2.15
C LYS A 43 1.06 13.94 -2.16
N ASN A 44 0.14 13.65 -3.08
CA ASN A 44 -1.13 14.35 -3.15
C ASN A 44 -2.01 14.10 -1.92
N LYS A 45 -2.04 12.87 -1.40
CA LYS A 45 -2.85 12.51 -0.23
C LYS A 45 -2.28 13.03 1.10
N CYS A 46 -0.96 12.98 1.27
CA CYS A 46 -0.33 13.15 2.58
C CYS A 46 0.81 14.18 2.61
N GLY A 47 1.11 14.86 1.50
CA GLY A 47 2.32 15.67 1.34
C GLY A 47 2.52 16.76 2.40
N THR A 48 1.44 17.38 2.87
CA THR A 48 1.46 18.36 3.97
C THR A 48 2.02 17.75 5.26
N GLN A 49 1.57 16.54 5.62
CA GLN A 49 2.06 15.81 6.80
C GLN A 49 3.56 15.49 6.70
N PHE A 50 4.06 15.17 5.50
CA PHE A 50 5.50 14.95 5.29
C PHE A 50 6.30 16.23 5.58
N ILE A 51 5.85 17.38 5.08
CA ILE A 51 6.52 18.66 5.27
C ILE A 51 6.53 19.05 6.75
N GLU A 52 5.37 18.97 7.43
CA GLU A 52 5.25 19.31 8.85
C GLU A 52 6.16 18.45 9.73
N ARG A 53 6.20 17.15 9.47
CA ARG A 53 7.07 16.23 10.20
C ARG A 53 8.55 16.49 9.93
N ALA A 54 8.92 16.81 8.69
CA ALA A 54 10.29 17.15 8.33
C ALA A 54 10.75 18.43 9.05
N LYS A 55 9.90 19.47 9.13
CA LYS A 55 10.19 20.70 9.88
C LYS A 55 10.45 20.44 11.36
N ARG A 56 9.78 19.44 11.95
CA ARG A 56 9.98 19.00 13.34
C ARG A 56 11.12 17.99 13.52
N GLY A 57 11.94 17.75 12.49
CA GLY A 57 13.04 16.77 12.53
C GLY A 57 12.59 15.30 12.58
N ARG A 58 11.31 15.00 12.30
CA ARG A 58 10.70 13.65 12.43
C ARG A 58 10.29 13.07 11.08
N LYS A 59 11.21 13.10 10.10
CA LYS A 59 10.97 12.64 8.72
C LYS A 59 10.35 11.23 8.68
N ILE A 60 9.40 11.05 7.76
CA ILE A 60 8.81 9.73 7.52
C ILE A 60 9.82 8.87 6.76
N VAL A 61 9.93 7.61 7.15
CA VAL A 61 10.85 6.64 6.53
C VAL A 61 10.07 5.72 5.61
N PHE A 62 10.41 5.73 4.32
CA PHE A 62 9.98 4.72 3.37
C PHE A 62 10.90 3.51 3.42
N VAL A 63 10.30 2.33 3.34
CA VAL A 63 11.02 1.07 3.19
C VAL A 63 10.60 0.44 1.88
N SER A 64 11.56 0.17 0.99
CA SER A 64 11.29 -0.49 -0.30
C SER A 64 12.32 -1.56 -0.61
N ASP A 65 12.08 -2.37 -1.65
CA ASP A 65 13.14 -3.18 -2.25
C ASP A 65 14.20 -2.28 -2.94
N LYS A 66 15.29 -2.88 -3.41
CA LYS A 66 16.39 -2.17 -4.10
C LYS A 66 16.08 -1.85 -5.58
N LEU A 67 14.82 -1.88 -6.01
CA LEU A 67 14.45 -1.54 -7.39
C LEU A 67 14.75 -0.07 -7.68
N GLY A 68 15.55 0.19 -8.73
CA GLY A 68 15.99 1.55 -9.09
C GLY A 68 14.85 2.54 -9.33
N HIS A 69 13.68 2.05 -9.75
CA HIS A 69 12.48 2.88 -9.93
C HIS A 69 12.03 3.55 -8.63
N TYR A 70 12.10 2.85 -7.49
CA TYR A 70 11.75 3.44 -6.18
C TYR A 70 12.68 4.57 -5.79
N LYS A 71 13.98 4.40 -5.98
CA LYS A 71 14.96 5.47 -5.74
C LYS A 71 14.65 6.70 -6.61
N LYS A 72 14.39 6.49 -7.91
CA LYS A 72 14.05 7.56 -8.86
C LYS A 72 12.79 8.32 -8.44
N GLY A 73 11.71 7.60 -8.14
CA GLY A 73 10.44 8.21 -7.72
C GLY A 73 10.54 8.90 -6.37
N PHE A 74 11.16 8.27 -5.38
CA PHE A 74 11.39 8.86 -4.08
C PHE A 74 12.16 10.19 -4.19
N ASN A 75 13.26 10.21 -4.96
CA ASN A 75 14.04 11.42 -5.15
C ASN A 75 13.24 12.55 -5.81
N LYS A 76 12.33 12.22 -6.74
CA LYS A 76 11.47 13.20 -7.39
C LYS A 76 10.46 13.85 -6.44
N TYR A 77 9.87 13.06 -5.54
CA TYR A 77 8.71 13.53 -4.76
C TYR A 77 9.01 13.86 -3.29
N PHE A 78 10.02 13.22 -2.68
CA PHE A 78 10.18 13.19 -1.22
C PHE A 78 11.61 13.43 -0.72
N ARG A 79 12.61 13.66 -1.60
CA ARG A 79 14.04 13.78 -1.24
C ARG A 79 14.32 14.65 -0.01
N TYR A 80 13.62 15.77 0.13
CA TYR A 80 13.87 16.74 1.20
C TYR A 80 13.04 16.51 2.47
N VAL A 81 11.92 15.78 2.35
CA VAL A 81 10.88 15.69 3.40
C VAL A 81 10.74 14.29 4.02
N ALA A 82 11.41 13.29 3.45
CA ALA A 82 11.38 11.91 3.92
C ALA A 82 12.76 11.24 3.82
N GLU A 83 12.85 10.01 4.30
CA GLU A 83 14.01 9.13 4.11
C GLU A 83 13.61 7.87 3.34
N LEU A 84 14.52 7.34 2.53
CA LEU A 84 14.35 6.04 1.88
C LEU A 84 15.37 5.05 2.45
N ARG A 85 14.89 3.93 2.97
CA ARG A 85 15.71 2.81 3.41
C ARG A 85 15.39 1.59 2.55
N PHE A 86 16.42 0.93 2.07
CA PHE A 86 16.24 -0.32 1.33
C PHE A 86 16.14 -1.50 2.29
N GLY A 87 15.19 -2.38 2.01
CA GLY A 87 15.07 -3.68 2.66
C GLY A 87 16.36 -4.48 2.50
N ILE A 88 16.73 -5.16 3.57
CA ILE A 88 17.91 -5.99 3.69
C ILE A 88 17.59 -7.43 3.23
N SER A 89 18.53 -8.10 2.54
CA SER A 89 18.32 -9.47 2.05
C SER A 89 18.28 -10.50 3.19
N ILE A 90 17.63 -11.65 2.98
CA ILE A 90 17.47 -12.73 3.99
C ILE A 90 18.82 -13.16 4.59
N LYS A 91 19.91 -13.18 3.80
CA LYS A 91 21.25 -13.56 4.27
C LYS A 91 21.84 -12.63 5.34
N GLN A 92 21.36 -11.39 5.42
CA GLN A 92 21.83 -10.41 6.40
C GLN A 92 21.09 -10.52 7.75
N LYS A 93 20.08 -11.41 7.86
CA LYS A 93 19.42 -11.77 9.12
C LYS A 93 20.43 -12.29 10.16
N LYS A 94 21.53 -12.92 9.71
CA LYS A 94 22.65 -13.39 10.56
C LYS A 94 23.39 -12.26 11.29
N TYR A 95 23.24 -11.01 10.85
CA TYR A 95 23.85 -9.82 11.47
C TYR A 95 22.84 -9.00 12.29
N GLY A 96 21.70 -9.57 12.69
CA GLY A 96 20.73 -8.90 13.57
C GLY A 96 19.76 -7.93 12.90
N TYR A 97 19.80 -7.79 11.57
CA TYR A 97 18.87 -6.93 10.83
C TYR A 97 17.46 -7.53 10.78
N LYS A 98 16.55 -6.97 11.59
CA LYS A 98 15.13 -7.35 11.62
C LYS A 98 14.41 -6.78 10.40
N HIS A 99 13.88 -7.67 9.56
CA HIS A 99 13.18 -7.38 8.32
C HIS A 99 12.15 -6.24 8.41
N ASN A 100 12.28 -5.21 7.58
CA ASN A 100 11.36 -4.05 7.60
C ASN A 100 10.30 -4.09 6.45
N ASN A 101 10.40 -5.06 5.51
CA ASN A 101 9.42 -5.23 4.42
C ASN A 101 8.36 -6.33 4.68
N ASN A 102 8.42 -6.97 5.86
CA ASN A 102 7.50 -8.05 6.25
C ASN A 102 6.02 -7.69 6.07
N VAL A 103 5.69 -6.43 6.31
CA VAL A 103 4.31 -5.93 6.20
C VAL A 103 3.79 -6.05 4.77
N ILE A 104 4.62 -5.76 3.77
CA ILE A 104 4.29 -5.89 2.34
C ILE A 104 4.34 -7.36 1.91
N GLU A 105 5.30 -8.15 2.41
CA GLU A 105 5.39 -9.58 2.08
C GLU A 105 4.18 -10.37 2.57
N ARG A 106 3.72 -10.09 3.81
CA ARG A 106 2.48 -10.67 4.34
C ARG A 106 1.26 -10.28 3.51
N ASP A 107 1.16 -9.00 3.16
CA ASP A 107 0.07 -8.49 2.32
C ASP A 107 0.10 -9.07 0.89
N ASN A 108 1.28 -9.39 0.35
CA ASN A 108 1.40 -10.12 -0.92
C ASN A 108 0.91 -11.56 -0.77
N ARG A 109 1.16 -12.21 0.37
CA ARG A 109 0.68 -13.57 0.65
C ARG A 109 -0.84 -13.62 0.79
N GLU A 110 -1.43 -12.69 1.54
CA GLU A 110 -2.89 -12.58 1.72
C GLU A 110 -3.59 -12.41 0.36
N VAL A 111 -3.02 -11.62 -0.55
CA VAL A 111 -3.56 -11.44 -1.90
C VAL A 111 -3.43 -12.70 -2.74
N LYS A 112 -2.29 -13.39 -2.68
CA LYS A 112 -2.10 -14.66 -3.39
C LYS A 112 -3.11 -15.72 -2.92
N GLN A 113 -3.40 -15.77 -1.62
CA GLN A 113 -4.40 -16.69 -1.07
C GLN A 113 -5.81 -16.44 -1.59
N ARG A 114 -6.18 -15.18 -1.88
CA ARG A 114 -7.45 -14.85 -2.53
C ARG A 114 -7.41 -15.08 -4.05
N TYR A 115 -6.26 -14.83 -4.68
CA TYR A 115 -6.05 -15.01 -6.12
C TYR A 115 -6.16 -16.47 -6.56
N TYR A 116 -5.56 -17.42 -5.82
CA TYR A 116 -5.53 -18.83 -6.25
C TYR A 116 -6.93 -19.46 -6.38
N PRO A 117 -7.85 -19.32 -5.40
CA PRO A 117 -9.22 -19.83 -5.52
C PRO A 117 -10.04 -19.16 -6.62
N MET A 118 -9.77 -17.89 -6.93
CA MET A 118 -10.47 -17.15 -7.98
C MET A 118 -10.04 -17.56 -9.40
N ILE A 119 -9.07 -18.48 -9.53
CA ILE A 119 -8.48 -18.91 -10.82
C ILE A 119 -7.89 -17.71 -11.59
N GLY A 120 -7.39 -16.74 -10.83
CA GLY A 120 -6.86 -15.49 -11.35
C GLY A 120 -7.88 -14.55 -11.97
N PHE A 121 -7.38 -13.41 -12.45
CA PHE A 121 -8.21 -12.38 -13.07
C PHE A 121 -8.09 -12.48 -14.58
N LYS A 122 -9.23 -12.46 -15.27
CA LYS A 122 -9.27 -12.48 -16.75
C LYS A 122 -8.75 -11.17 -17.35
N GLU A 123 -8.97 -10.05 -16.67
CA GLU A 123 -8.62 -8.70 -17.13
C GLU A 123 -7.93 -7.88 -16.04
N LEU A 124 -6.99 -7.01 -16.43
CA LEU A 124 -6.24 -6.16 -15.51
C LEU A 124 -7.15 -5.16 -14.77
N ASN A 125 -8.14 -4.59 -15.45
CA ASN A 125 -9.07 -3.62 -14.85
C ASN A 125 -9.95 -4.29 -13.79
N SER A 126 -10.49 -5.47 -14.11
CA SER A 126 -11.23 -6.28 -13.14
C SER A 126 -10.35 -6.64 -11.93
N ALA A 127 -9.09 -7.03 -12.17
CA ALA A 127 -8.13 -7.28 -11.10
C ALA A 127 -7.92 -6.05 -10.20
N ASN A 128 -7.69 -4.88 -10.79
CA ASN A 128 -7.53 -3.62 -10.03
C ASN A 128 -8.75 -3.33 -9.16
N ASN A 129 -9.95 -3.40 -9.73
CA ASN A 129 -11.20 -3.12 -8.99
C ASN A 129 -11.40 -4.07 -7.81
N VAL A 130 -11.12 -5.37 -8.00
CA VAL A 130 -11.21 -6.34 -6.91
C VAL A 130 -10.15 -6.04 -5.85
N LEU A 131 -8.90 -5.78 -6.24
CA LEU A 131 -7.84 -5.47 -5.29
C LEU A 131 -8.11 -4.19 -4.50
N ASP A 132 -8.70 -3.17 -5.11
CA ASP A 132 -9.11 -1.93 -4.46
C ASP A 132 -10.27 -2.14 -3.48
N LEU A 133 -11.24 -2.98 -3.85
CA LEU A 133 -12.30 -3.40 -2.95
C LEU A 133 -11.74 -4.14 -1.73
N LEU A 134 -10.80 -5.07 -1.95
CA LEU A 134 -10.16 -5.81 -0.85
C LEU A 134 -9.35 -4.88 0.05
N ASP A 135 -8.60 -3.94 -0.52
CA ASP A 135 -7.85 -2.96 0.28
C ASP A 135 -8.79 -2.04 1.08
N THR A 136 -9.93 -1.67 0.52
CA THR A 136 -10.98 -0.88 1.20
C THR A 136 -11.62 -1.68 2.33
N TYR A 137 -12.01 -2.93 2.07
CA TYR A 137 -12.57 -3.83 3.06
C TYR A 137 -11.59 -4.05 4.22
N ASP A 138 -10.33 -4.38 3.90
CA ASP A 138 -9.30 -4.62 4.90
C ASP A 138 -9.02 -3.35 5.74
N ASN A 139 -9.14 -2.14 5.16
CA ASN A 139 -8.89 -0.89 5.87
C ASN A 139 -10.03 -0.49 6.83
N TYR A 140 -11.28 -0.64 6.42
CA TYR A 140 -12.42 -0.02 7.08
C TYR A 140 -13.40 -1.01 7.72
N ILE A 141 -13.38 -2.28 7.33
CA ILE A 141 -14.32 -3.31 7.79
C ILE A 141 -13.60 -4.39 8.58
N GLU A 142 -12.48 -4.90 8.07
CA GLU A 142 -11.77 -6.00 8.72
C GLU A 142 -11.14 -5.55 10.04
N ASP A 143 -11.69 -6.05 11.14
CA ASP A 143 -11.10 -5.87 12.46
C ASP A 143 -9.86 -6.77 12.59
N LYS A 144 -8.73 -6.14 12.90
CA LYS A 144 -7.48 -6.83 13.23
C LYS A 144 -7.01 -6.31 14.58
N GLU A 145 -7.34 -7.07 15.62
CA GLU A 145 -6.99 -6.79 17.03
C GLU A 145 -7.87 -5.71 17.69
N ASN A 146 -9.20 -5.85 17.57
CA ASN A 146 -10.25 -4.98 18.11
C ASN A 146 -10.35 -3.57 17.48
N LYS A 147 -9.55 -3.30 16.43
CA LYS A 147 -9.56 -2.05 15.66
C LYS A 147 -9.25 -2.31 14.19
N THR A 148 -9.97 -1.63 13.31
CA THR A 148 -9.64 -1.60 11.87
C THR A 148 -8.35 -0.81 11.63
N PRO A 149 -7.62 -1.05 10.52
CA PRO A 149 -6.49 -0.20 10.14
C PRO A 149 -6.84 1.30 10.06
N ALA A 150 -8.06 1.65 9.61
CA ALA A 150 -8.56 3.01 9.59
C ALA A 150 -8.65 3.60 11.01
N GLN A 151 -9.27 2.88 11.95
CA GLN A 151 -9.35 3.30 13.35
C GLN A 151 -7.95 3.46 13.99
N ARG A 152 -7.02 2.54 13.70
CA ARG A 152 -5.63 2.67 14.16
C ARG A 152 -4.92 3.89 13.58
N ALA A 153 -5.30 4.32 12.38
CA ALA A 153 -4.84 5.55 11.75
C ALA A 153 -5.57 6.81 12.24
N GLY A 154 -6.50 6.68 13.20
CA GLY A 154 -7.31 7.80 13.70
C GLY A 154 -8.43 8.23 12.73
N ILE A 155 -8.80 7.38 11.78
CA ILE A 155 -9.91 7.63 10.86
C ILE A 155 -11.15 6.94 11.43
N GLU A 156 -12.05 7.74 12.01
CA GLU A 156 -13.32 7.26 12.55
C GLU A 156 -14.45 7.56 11.57
N LEU A 157 -14.93 6.51 10.90
CA LEU A 157 -16.17 6.53 10.16
C LEU A 157 -17.20 5.89 11.07
N ASN A 158 -18.20 6.64 11.54
CA ASN A 158 -19.27 6.15 12.42
C ASN A 158 -20.22 5.19 11.66
N LEU A 159 -19.69 4.05 11.20
CA LEU A 159 -20.39 3.09 10.34
C LEU A 159 -21.34 2.17 11.10
N GLY A 160 -21.33 2.21 12.44
CA GLY A 160 -22.03 1.24 13.29
C GLY A 160 -21.39 -0.16 13.25
N LYS A 161 -22.00 -1.14 13.93
CA LYS A 161 -21.58 -2.57 13.86
C LYS A 161 -22.41 -3.37 12.84
N ARG A 162 -23.69 -3.03 12.67
CA ARG A 162 -24.57 -3.64 11.67
C ARG A 162 -24.46 -2.89 10.35
N TYR A 163 -24.46 -3.62 9.23
CA TYR A 163 -24.43 -3.05 7.87
C TYR A 163 -23.22 -2.14 7.57
N GLN A 164 -22.07 -2.38 8.20
CA GLN A 164 -20.86 -1.56 8.06
C GLN A 164 -20.48 -1.31 6.60
N PHE A 165 -20.50 -2.36 5.77
CA PHE A 165 -20.14 -2.25 4.38
C PHE A 165 -21.14 -1.42 3.57
N LEU A 166 -22.44 -1.58 3.82
CA LEU A 166 -23.49 -0.74 3.21
C LEU A 166 -23.34 0.72 3.63
N ASN A 167 -23.07 0.97 4.91
CA ASN A 167 -22.87 2.32 5.44
C ASN A 167 -21.62 2.97 4.83
N LEU A 168 -20.55 2.20 4.61
CA LEU A 168 -19.35 2.67 3.91
C LEU A 168 -19.68 3.13 2.47
N ILE A 169 -20.48 2.34 1.75
CA ILE A 169 -20.94 2.69 0.39
C ILE A 169 -21.76 3.97 0.43
N LYS A 170 -22.68 4.12 1.39
CA LYS A 170 -23.49 5.34 1.55
C LYS A 170 -22.60 6.56 1.78
N VAL A 171 -21.62 6.48 2.69
CA VAL A 171 -20.67 7.57 2.95
C VAL A 171 -19.84 7.93 1.72
N SER A 172 -19.43 6.93 0.92
CA SER A 172 -18.64 7.20 -0.29
C SER A 172 -19.40 7.94 -1.41
N LYS A 173 -20.74 7.85 -1.43
CA LYS A 173 -21.59 8.53 -2.43
C LYS A 173 -21.89 9.99 -2.08
N ILE A 174 -21.56 10.44 -0.86
CA ILE A 174 -21.83 11.81 -0.38
C ILE A 174 -20.67 12.75 -0.79
N LYS A 175 -19.99 12.48 -1.91
CA LYS A 175 -18.86 13.28 -2.40
C LYS A 175 -19.04 13.67 -3.85
#